data_AF-A0A076MX17-F1
#
_entry.id   AF-A0A076MX17-F1
#
_cell.length_a   1.000
_cell.length_b   1.000
_cell.length_c   1.000
_cell.angle_alpha   90.00
_cell.angle_beta   90.00
_cell.angle_gamma   90.00
#
_symmetry.space_group_name_H-M   'P 1'
#
loop_
_entity.id
_entity.type
_entity.pdbx_description
1 polymer ?
#
loop_
_entity_poly.entity_id
_entity_poly.type
_entity_poly.pdbx_seq_one_letter_code
_entity_poly.pdbx_strand_id
1 'polypeptide(L)' 'MTSAQRPDTLPQADLELLELLADGLPLDAIARRLDLSERTARRRLRAICDRLGFAAPIQAVVWAARRGLL' A
#
# COMPACT_ATOMS: atom_id res chain seq x y z
N MET A 1 22.40 9.90 -12.42
CA MET A 1 21.24 10.45 -11.68
C MET A 1 20.16 9.37 -11.58
N THR A 2 20.11 8.60 -10.49
CA THR A 2 18.82 8.12 -9.95
C THR A 2 19.02 7.90 -8.45
N SER A 3 18.24 8.65 -7.68
CA SER A 3 18.35 8.83 -6.24
C SER A 3 18.34 7.51 -5.47
N ALA A 4 19.19 7.44 -4.44
CA ALA A 4 19.09 6.42 -3.41
C ALA A 4 17.65 6.40 -2.87
N GLN A 5 16.94 5.30 -3.13
CA GLN A 5 15.60 5.08 -2.61
C GLN A 5 15.69 5.16 -1.08
N ARG A 6 15.19 6.24 -0.49
CA ARG A 6 15.02 6.28 0.96
C ARG A 6 14.10 5.11 1.32
N PRO A 7 14.51 4.20 2.21
CA PRO A 7 13.69 3.03 2.57
C PRO A 7 12.28 3.45 3.02
N ASP A 8 12.15 4.68 3.51
CA ASP A 8 10.95 5.28 4.09
C ASP A 8 9.90 5.78 3.08
N THR A 9 10.20 5.86 1.77
CA THR A 9 9.27 6.44 0.78
C THR A 9 8.61 5.35 -0.06
N LEU A 10 7.33 5.07 0.21
CA LEU A 10 6.51 4.19 -0.63
C LEU A 10 6.18 4.89 -1.98
N PRO A 11 6.08 4.13 -3.09
CA PRO A 11 5.54 4.65 -4.34
C PRO A 11 4.12 5.20 -4.15
N GLN A 12 3.75 6.23 -4.91
CA GLN A 12 2.42 6.83 -4.82
C GLN A 12 1.29 5.80 -5.05
N ALA A 13 1.47 4.88 -6.00
CA ALA A 13 0.48 3.82 -6.26
C ALA A 13 0.31 2.83 -5.09
N ASP A 14 1.33 2.66 -4.25
CA ASP A 14 1.24 1.83 -3.04
C ASP A 14 0.55 2.60 -1.91
N LEU A 15 0.79 3.93 -1.81
CA LEU A 15 0.06 4.80 -0.88
C LEU A 15 -1.42 4.88 -1.22
N GLU A 16 -1.78 5.05 -2.50
CA GLU A 16 -3.17 5.06 -2.97
C GLU A 16 -3.89 3.75 -2.62
N LEU A 17 -3.20 2.61 -2.74
CA LEU A 17 -3.76 1.32 -2.31
C LEU A 17 -4.00 1.25 -0.79
N LEU A 18 -3.10 1.82 0.02
CA LEU A 18 -3.25 1.90 1.48
C LEU A 18 -4.34 2.89 1.90
N GLU A 19 -4.50 4.00 1.18
CA GLU A 19 -5.55 5.01 1.39
C GLU A 19 -6.93 4.39 1.19
N LEU A 20 -7.14 3.71 0.06
CA LEU A 20 -8.41 3.02 -0.21
C LEU A 20 -8.68 1.90 0.82
N LEU A 21 -7.64 1.22 1.32
CA LEU A 21 -7.80 0.27 2.43
C LEU A 21 -8.20 0.98 3.74
N ALA A 22 -7.66 2.17 4.00
CA ALA A 22 -7.99 2.98 5.17
C ALA A 22 -9.45 3.45 5.14
N ASP A 23 -9.99 3.72 3.95
CA ASP A 23 -11.40 4.01 3.71
C ASP A 23 -12.34 2.81 3.97
N GLY A 24 -11.77 1.63 4.28
CA GLY A 24 -12.53 0.42 4.56
C GLY A 24 -13.05 -0.30 3.31
N LEU A 25 -12.52 0.05 2.13
CA LEU A 25 -12.90 -0.63 0.90
C LEU A 25 -12.38 -2.08 0.89
N PRO A 26 -13.18 -3.05 0.44
CA PRO A 26 -12.71 -4.42 0.27
C PRO A 26 -11.72 -4.50 -0.90
N LEU A 27 -10.76 -5.43 -0.82
CA LEU A 27 -9.62 -5.51 -1.74
C LEU A 27 -10.03 -5.69 -3.21
N ASP A 28 -11.15 -6.36 -3.49
CA ASP A 28 -11.68 -6.52 -4.84
C ASP A 28 -12.20 -5.19 -5.42
N ALA A 29 -12.85 -4.36 -4.60
CA ALA A 29 -13.30 -3.02 -4.99
C ALA A 29 -12.12 -2.07 -5.21
N ILE A 30 -11.08 -2.19 -4.38
CA ILE A 30 -9.81 -1.45 -4.56
C ILE A 30 -9.15 -1.85 -5.87
N ALA A 31 -9.04 -3.16 -6.13
CA ALA A 31 -8.44 -3.65 -7.37
C ALA A 31 -9.16 -3.11 -8.60
N ARG A 32 -10.51 -3.13 -8.62
CA ARG A 32 -11.30 -2.54 -9.70
C ARG A 32 -11.05 -1.03 -9.87
N ARG A 33 -10.95 -0.27 -8.78
CA ARG A 33 -10.67 1.18 -8.83
C ARG A 33 -9.31 1.52 -9.42
N LEU A 34 -8.31 0.68 -9.14
CA LEU A 34 -6.93 0.87 -9.59
C LEU A 34 -6.64 0.21 -10.95
N ASP A 35 -7.66 -0.29 -11.65
CA ASP A 35 -7.53 -1.06 -12.89
C ASP A 35 -6.58 -2.28 -12.74
N LEU A 36 -6.70 -2.98 -11.61
CA LEU A 36 -5.92 -4.16 -11.27
C LEU A 36 -6.81 -5.40 -11.13
N SER A 37 -6.21 -6.57 -11.33
CA SER A 37 -6.78 -7.81 -10.81
C SER A 37 -6.61 -7.90 -9.29
N GLU A 38 -7.54 -8.57 -8.60
CA GLU A 38 -7.46 -8.79 -7.15
C GLU A 38 -6.16 -9.50 -6.75
N ARG A 39 -5.70 -10.47 -7.57
CA ARG A 39 -4.40 -11.13 -7.41
C ARG A 39 -3.24 -10.14 -7.42
N THR A 40 -3.29 -9.12 -8.27
CA THR A 40 -2.24 -8.09 -8.36
C THR A 40 -2.28 -7.14 -7.18
N ALA A 41 -3.48 -6.71 -6.77
CA ALA A 41 -3.66 -5.90 -5.56
C ALA A 41 -3.14 -6.63 -4.31
N ARG A 42 -3.46 -7.92 -4.15
CA ARG A 42 -2.96 -8.77 -3.06
C ARG A 42 -1.44 -8.91 -3.07
N ARG A 43 -0.85 -9.11 -4.26
CA ARG A 43 0.61 -9.20 -4.43
C ARG A 43 1.30 -7.89 -4.06
N ARG A 44 0.76 -6.74 -4.49
CA ARG A 44 1.30 -5.42 -4.13
C ARG A 44 1.22 -5.19 -2.63
N LEU A 45 0.07 -5.47 -2.02
CA LEU A 45 -0.11 -5.31 -0.58
C LEU A 45 0.86 -6.17 0.23
N ARG A 46 1.12 -7.40 -0.22
CA ARG A 46 2.15 -8.27 0.36
C ARG A 46 3.54 -7.68 0.23
N ALA A 47 3.90 -7.16 -0.96
CA ALA A 47 5.19 -6.51 -1.18
C ALA A 47 5.38 -5.25 -0.31
N ILE A 48 4.33 -4.47 -0.10
CA ILE A 48 4.33 -3.34 0.84
C ILE A 48 4.62 -3.83 2.26
N CYS A 49 3.92 -4.87 2.72
CA CYS A 49 4.12 -5.45 4.04
C CYS A 49 5.55 -5.99 4.21
N ASP A 50 6.04 -6.78 3.24
CA ASP A 50 7.39 -7.35 3.27
C ASP A 50 8.47 -6.24 3.29
N ARG A 51 8.28 -5.17 2.51
CA ARG A 51 9.19 -4.02 2.49
C ARG A 51 9.23 -3.25 3.81
N LEU A 52 8.08 -3.13 4.49
CA LEU A 52 7.96 -2.40 5.76
C LEU A 52 8.22 -3.29 6.99
N GLY A 53 8.39 -4.61 6.80
CA GLY A 53 8.54 -5.58 7.90
C GLY A 53 7.24 -5.84 8.67
N PHE A 54 6.09 -5.71 8.00
CA PHE A 54 4.78 -5.95 8.61
C PHE A 54 4.23 -7.32 8.24
N ALA A 55 3.53 -7.92 9.20
CA ALA A 55 2.86 -9.21 9.00
C ALA A 55 1.46 -9.04 8.40
N ALA A 56 0.84 -7.87 8.57
CA ALA A 56 -0.54 -7.61 8.16
C ALA A 56 -0.72 -6.25 7.47
N PRO A 57 -1.59 -6.16 6.45
CA PRO A 57 -1.95 -4.92 5.77
C PRO A 57 -2.34 -3.76 6.68
N ILE A 58 -3.10 -4.05 7.74
CA ILE A 58 -3.55 -3.02 8.67
C ILE A 58 -2.39 -2.31 9.37
N GLN A 59 -1.26 -3.00 9.57
CA GLN A 59 -0.05 -2.37 10.13
C GLN A 59 0.54 -1.36 9.15
N ALA A 60 0.52 -1.66 7.84
CA ALA A 60 0.98 -0.73 6.80
C ALA A 60 0.07 0.51 6.71
N VAL A 61 -1.25 0.32 6.79
CA VAL A 61 -2.23 1.42 6.83
C VAL A 61 -1.98 2.33 8.03
N VAL A 62 -1.89 1.76 9.25
CA VAL A 62 -1.64 2.52 10.48
C VAL A 62 -0.29 3.25 10.42
N TRP A 63 0.74 2.61 9.84
CA TRP A 63 2.06 3.22 9.65
C TRP A 63 2.00 4.44 8.72
N ALA A 64 1.25 4.36 7.62
CA ALA A 64 1.09 5.45 6.66
C ALA A 64 0.29 6.62 7.27
N ALA A 65 -0.83 6.32 7.94
CA ALA A 65 -1.64 7.32 8.63
C ALA A 65 -0.84 8.10 9.69
N ARG A 66 -0.08 7.40 10.54
CA ARG A 66 0.74 8.03 11.60
C ARG A 66 1.85 8.94 11.06
N ARG A 67 2.23 8.78 9.80
CA ARG A 67 3.23 9.59 9.11
C ARG A 67 2.62 10.69 8.24
N GLY A 68 1.30 10.79 8.15
CA GLY A 68 0.61 11.75 7.26
C GLY A 68 0.83 11.45 5.78
N LEU A 69 0.90 10.16 5.41
CA LEU A 69 1.12 9.70 4.03
C LEU A 69 -0.16 9.24 3.31
N LEU A 70 -1.31 9.26 4.01
CA LEU A 70 -2.64 9.02 3.46
C LEU A 70 -3.35 10.37 3.33
#